data_AF-A0A1S3HZU2-F1
#
_entry.id   AF-A0A1S3HZU2-F1
#
_cell.length_a   1.000
_cell.length_b   1.000
_cell.length_c   1.000
_cell.angle_alpha   90.00
_cell.angle_beta   90.00
_cell.angle_gamma   90.00
#
_symmetry.space_group_name_H-M   'P 1'
#
loop_
_entity.id
_entity.type
_entity.pdbx_description
1 polymer ?
#
loop_
_entity_poly.entity_id
_entity_poly.type
_entity_poly.pdbx_seq_one_letter_code
_entity_poly.pdbx_strand_id
1 'polypeptide(L)'
;MQLGFCIRLNDKGKDIPIKAEDVQENDEICRSVEGTEMPIDVTPYRVWFSDSAQAVQTSDPGANAPDASSIYTQRFARVSYLVIELGTKVIRTFFLKDVVRPSITNGEHISDKDAVLQFFGKHDVKIELKKLKKTKVIYASQWTLLYPASGHTDVETFDITLLVLLIRKLHPDKANLKWSAPQKNATLPSSPQTTQGFIDHIQRLKNVRNYIQHSAKYEIQDMEKFYTNWEIACASVLALGADPNEVEKAQKSIFSIQEIDTIVCEIRSSAEDNKRHFNNRFDRLELLIFSVCAILIVLAINDKKWI
;
A
#
# COMPACT_ATOMS: atom_id res chain seq x y z
N MET A 1 -19.60 -32.30 -8.60
CA MET A 1 -19.65 -30.93 -8.08
C MET A 1 -20.30 -30.06 -9.15
N GLN A 2 -21.44 -29.44 -8.88
CA GLN A 2 -22.14 -28.62 -9.87
C GLN A 2 -22.03 -27.17 -9.40
N LEU A 3 -21.25 -26.36 -10.11
CA LEU A 3 -21.10 -24.94 -9.81
C LEU A 3 -22.46 -24.26 -10.05
N GLY A 4 -22.99 -23.62 -9.02
CA GLY A 4 -24.17 -22.78 -9.12
C GLY A 4 -23.74 -21.34 -9.40
N PHE A 5 -24.31 -20.71 -10.42
CA PHE A 5 -24.03 -19.32 -10.75
C PHE A 5 -25.12 -18.46 -10.08
N CYS A 6 -24.77 -17.31 -9.50
CA CYS A 6 -25.75 -16.41 -8.91
C CYS A 6 -25.34 -14.95 -9.01
N ILE A 7 -26.32 -14.06 -9.16
CA ILE A 7 -26.12 -12.60 -9.15
C ILE A 7 -26.67 -12.06 -7.84
N ARG A 8 -25.89 -11.21 -7.15
CA ARG A 8 -26.28 -10.51 -5.93
C ARG A 8 -26.36 -9.01 -6.20
N LEU A 9 -27.56 -8.45 -6.10
CA LEU A 9 -27.84 -7.05 -6.48
C LEU A 9 -27.41 -6.01 -5.42
N ASN A 10 -27.28 -6.40 -4.15
CA ASN A 10 -26.70 -5.59 -3.07
C ASN A 10 -26.26 -6.48 -1.89
N ASP A 11 -25.51 -5.92 -0.94
CA ASP A 11 -24.91 -6.60 0.22
C ASP A 11 -25.91 -7.35 1.12
N LYS A 12 -27.18 -6.93 1.10
CA LYS A 12 -28.30 -7.54 1.84
C LYS A 12 -29.31 -8.25 0.93
N GLY A 13 -29.00 -8.38 -0.35
CA GLY A 13 -29.91 -8.84 -1.39
C GLY A 13 -29.99 -10.36 -1.43
N LYS A 14 -31.13 -10.87 -1.90
CA LYS A 14 -31.30 -12.29 -2.16
C LYS A 14 -30.48 -12.69 -3.38
N ASP A 15 -29.76 -13.81 -3.28
CA ASP A 15 -29.06 -14.39 -4.42
C ASP A 15 -30.05 -14.84 -5.49
N ILE A 16 -29.84 -14.39 -6.72
CA ILE A 16 -30.62 -14.78 -7.88
C ILE A 16 -29.86 -15.89 -8.60
N PRO A 17 -30.34 -17.15 -8.61
CA PRO A 17 -29.67 -18.22 -9.31
C PRO A 17 -29.74 -18.00 -10.83
N ILE A 18 -28.63 -18.27 -11.50
CA ILE A 18 -28.48 -18.30 -12.95
C ILE A 18 -27.86 -19.65 -13.35
N LYS A 19 -28.13 -20.11 -14.56
CA LYS A 19 -27.57 -21.38 -15.05
C LYS A 19 -26.21 -21.14 -15.70
N ALA A 20 -25.39 -22.19 -15.77
CA ALA A 20 -24.07 -22.13 -16.42
C ALA A 20 -24.16 -21.70 -17.89
N GLU A 21 -25.22 -22.12 -18.57
CA GLU A 21 -25.54 -21.80 -19.96
C GLU A 21 -25.96 -20.33 -20.17
N ASP A 22 -26.28 -19.59 -19.09
CA ASP A 22 -26.63 -18.16 -19.14
C ASP A 22 -25.38 -17.24 -19.10
N VAL A 23 -24.16 -17.79 -19.06
CA VAL A 23 -22.90 -17.02 -18.96
C VAL A 23 -21.88 -17.54 -19.98
N GLN A 24 -21.77 -16.90 -21.15
CA GLN A 24 -20.68 -17.18 -22.10
C GLN A 24 -19.49 -16.23 -21.90
N GLU A 25 -18.31 -16.69 -22.31
CA GLU A 25 -17.08 -15.90 -22.31
C GLU A 25 -17.28 -14.69 -23.25
N ASN A 26 -17.39 -13.49 -22.67
CA ASN A 26 -17.71 -12.19 -23.29
C ASN A 26 -19.19 -11.76 -23.34
N ASP A 27 -20.11 -12.39 -22.61
CA ASP A 27 -21.48 -11.88 -22.51
C ASP A 27 -21.57 -10.61 -21.63
N GLU A 28 -22.14 -9.54 -22.18
CA GLU A 28 -22.82 -8.51 -21.38
C GLU A 28 -24.07 -9.17 -20.80
N ILE A 29 -24.17 -9.29 -19.46
CA ILE A 29 -25.34 -9.88 -18.80
C ILE A 29 -26.54 -8.92 -18.97
N CYS A 30 -27.20 -9.02 -20.11
CA CYS A 30 -28.47 -8.38 -20.39
C CYS A 30 -29.59 -9.34 -20.01
N ARG A 31 -30.12 -9.25 -18.78
CA ARG A 31 -31.48 -9.75 -18.51
C ARG A 31 -32.46 -8.58 -18.59
N SER A 32 -33.31 -8.64 -19.61
CA SER A 32 -34.61 -7.97 -19.58
C SER A 32 -35.45 -8.55 -18.44
N VAL A 33 -36.16 -7.67 -17.73
CA VAL A 33 -37.20 -8.10 -16.78
C VAL A 33 -38.33 -8.69 -17.60
N GLU A 34 -38.86 -9.84 -17.20
CA GLU A 34 -39.98 -10.48 -17.88
C GLU A 34 -41.15 -9.47 -17.99
N GLY A 35 -41.38 -8.96 -19.22
CA GLY A 35 -42.40 -7.95 -19.52
C GLY A 35 -41.92 -6.54 -19.90
N THR A 36 -40.61 -6.25 -19.95
CA THR A 36 -40.10 -4.94 -20.44
C THR A 36 -38.89 -5.07 -21.36
N GLU A 37 -38.95 -4.44 -22.54
CA GLU A 37 -37.85 -4.33 -23.52
C GLU A 37 -36.79 -3.27 -23.14
N MET A 38 -36.68 -2.91 -21.85
CA MET A 38 -35.70 -1.93 -21.40
C MET A 38 -34.42 -2.64 -20.94
N PRO A 39 -33.26 -2.43 -21.59
CA PRO A 39 -31.99 -2.94 -21.10
C PRO A 39 -31.65 -2.26 -19.77
N ILE A 40 -31.33 -3.06 -18.76
CA ILE A 40 -30.82 -2.56 -17.48
C ILE A 40 -29.31 -2.37 -17.63
N ASP A 41 -28.83 -1.15 -17.44
CA ASP A 41 -27.40 -0.86 -17.36
C ASP A 41 -26.82 -1.50 -16.09
N VAL A 42 -26.04 -2.57 -16.27
CA VAL A 42 -25.39 -3.31 -15.18
C VAL A 42 -23.97 -2.81 -14.87
N THR A 43 -23.48 -1.79 -15.57
CA THR A 43 -22.17 -1.14 -15.31
C THR A 43 -21.95 -0.71 -13.85
N PRO A 44 -22.97 -0.26 -13.06
CA PRO A 44 -22.77 0.07 -11.66
C PRO A 44 -22.78 -1.15 -10.71
N TYR A 45 -23.11 -2.36 -11.18
CA TYR A 45 -23.22 -3.57 -10.33
C TYR A 45 -22.08 -4.54 -10.61
N ARG A 46 -21.29 -4.86 -9.57
CA ARG A 46 -20.22 -5.86 -9.66
C ARG A 46 -20.80 -7.27 -9.67
N VAL A 47 -20.52 -8.03 -10.73
CA VAL A 47 -20.79 -9.47 -10.78
C VAL A 47 -19.74 -10.20 -9.95
N TRP A 48 -20.17 -11.05 -9.03
CA TRP A 48 -19.30 -11.90 -8.21
C TRP A 48 -19.72 -13.36 -8.32
N PHE A 49 -18.74 -14.24 -8.33
CA PHE A 49 -18.94 -15.69 -8.23
C PHE A 49 -18.85 -16.09 -6.76
N SER A 50 -19.88 -16.75 -6.22
CA SER A 50 -19.86 -17.26 -4.85
C SER A 50 -19.74 -18.79 -4.87
N ASP A 51 -18.79 -19.34 -4.12
CA ASP A 51 -18.84 -20.76 -3.73
C ASP A 51 -19.86 -20.89 -2.60
N SER A 52 -21.14 -21.01 -2.96
CA SER A 52 -22.18 -21.33 -1.98
C SER A 52 -22.09 -22.81 -1.62
N ALA A 53 -21.26 -23.12 -0.63
CA ALA A 53 -21.24 -24.42 0.02
C ALA A 53 -22.53 -24.61 0.83
N GLN A 54 -23.60 -25.09 0.19
CA GLN A 54 -24.65 -25.80 0.90
C GLN A 54 -24.31 -27.29 0.89
N ALA A 55 -24.03 -27.80 2.09
CA ALA A 55 -23.76 -29.20 2.35
C ALA A 55 -24.98 -30.05 1.94
N VAL A 56 -24.85 -30.75 0.81
CA VAL A 56 -25.54 -32.02 0.60
C VAL A 56 -24.49 -33.10 0.82
N GLN A 57 -24.70 -33.89 1.87
CA GLN A 57 -23.91 -35.09 2.14
C GLN A 57 -24.15 -36.09 1.01
N THR A 58 -23.22 -36.17 0.07
CA THR A 58 -22.97 -37.40 -0.68
C THR A 58 -21.47 -37.64 -0.70
N SER A 59 -21.12 -38.78 -0.12
CA SER A 59 -19.77 -39.29 0.09
C SER A 59 -19.07 -39.56 -1.23
N ASP A 60 -17.95 -38.87 -1.47
CA ASP A 60 -16.87 -39.33 -2.34
C ASP A 60 -15.50 -38.80 -1.83
N PRO A 61 -14.55 -39.67 -1.45
CA PRO A 61 -13.26 -39.25 -0.91
C PRO A 61 -12.25 -39.14 -2.07
N GLY A 62 -11.98 -37.93 -2.56
CA GLY A 62 -10.93 -37.77 -3.58
C GLY A 62 -10.69 -36.40 -4.19
N ALA A 63 -11.57 -35.41 -4.00
CA ALA A 63 -11.31 -34.04 -4.47
C ALA A 63 -10.89 -33.17 -3.28
N ASN A 64 -9.57 -32.99 -3.10
CA ASN A 64 -9.02 -32.09 -2.08
C ASN A 64 -9.57 -30.68 -2.29
N ALA A 65 -10.37 -30.19 -1.34
CA ALA A 65 -10.69 -28.78 -1.24
C ALA A 65 -9.38 -27.96 -1.24
N PRO A 66 -9.33 -26.78 -1.89
CA PRO A 66 -8.17 -25.91 -1.80
C PRO A 66 -7.88 -25.63 -0.33
N ASP A 67 -6.63 -25.86 0.08
CA ASP A 67 -6.18 -25.63 1.45
C ASP A 67 -6.55 -24.19 1.87
N ALA A 68 -7.25 -24.06 2.99
CA ALA A 68 -7.69 -22.77 3.51
C ALA A 68 -6.50 -21.81 3.71
N SER A 69 -5.32 -22.32 4.09
CA SER A 69 -4.09 -21.52 4.19
C SER A 69 -3.72 -20.94 2.82
N SER A 70 -3.75 -21.75 1.76
CA SER A 70 -3.49 -21.29 0.38
C SER A 70 -4.41 -20.13 -0.03
N ILE A 71 -5.72 -20.19 0.27
CA ILE A 71 -6.65 -19.11 -0.04
C ILE A 71 -6.30 -17.81 0.71
N TYR A 72 -5.97 -17.91 2.00
CA TYR A 72 -5.63 -16.74 2.81
C TYR A 72 -4.30 -16.11 2.41
N THR A 73 -3.34 -16.91 2.00
CA THR A 73 -2.06 -16.46 1.47
C THR A 73 -2.21 -15.81 0.10
N GLN A 74 -3.09 -16.33 -0.78
CA GLN A 74 -3.42 -15.67 -2.06
C GLN A 74 -4.03 -14.29 -1.85
N ARG A 75 -4.98 -14.16 -0.91
CA ARG A 75 -5.57 -12.85 -0.56
C ARG A 75 -4.50 -11.87 -0.09
N PHE A 76 -3.60 -12.33 0.77
CA PHE A 76 -2.46 -11.54 1.22
C PHE A 76 -1.56 -11.11 0.07
N ALA A 77 -1.19 -12.05 -0.81
CA ALA A 77 -0.31 -11.78 -1.96
C ALA A 77 -0.90 -10.77 -2.93
N ARG A 78 -2.20 -10.89 -3.26
CA ARG A 78 -2.91 -9.94 -4.13
C ARG A 78 -2.88 -8.51 -3.58
N VAL A 79 -3.25 -8.32 -2.31
CA VAL A 79 -3.22 -6.99 -1.69
C VAL A 79 -1.79 -6.48 -1.59
N SER A 80 -0.83 -7.35 -1.29
CA SER A 80 0.59 -6.99 -1.18
C SER A 80 1.16 -6.54 -2.52
N TYR A 81 0.96 -7.31 -3.58
CA TYR A 81 1.38 -6.94 -4.94
C TYR A 81 0.76 -5.60 -5.36
N LEU A 82 -0.55 -5.43 -5.15
CA LEU A 82 -1.24 -4.19 -5.51
C LEU A 82 -0.65 -2.96 -4.82
N VAL A 83 -0.22 -3.08 -3.56
CA VAL A 83 0.28 -1.95 -2.77
C VAL A 83 1.80 -1.76 -2.89
N ILE A 84 2.56 -2.85 -2.93
CA ILE A 84 4.03 -2.83 -2.94
C ILE A 84 4.54 -2.59 -4.36
N GLU A 85 3.98 -3.25 -5.37
CA GLU A 85 4.40 -3.05 -6.76
C GLU A 85 3.70 -1.83 -7.35
N LEU A 86 2.38 -1.95 -7.57
CA LEU A 86 1.64 -0.91 -8.27
C LEU A 86 1.53 0.37 -7.44
N GLY A 87 1.29 0.24 -6.13
CA GLY A 87 1.24 1.38 -5.21
C GLY A 87 2.57 2.13 -5.12
N THR A 88 3.71 1.45 -5.01
CA THR A 88 5.02 2.13 -5.01
C THR A 88 5.30 2.79 -6.35
N LYS A 89 5.00 2.11 -7.48
CA LYS A 89 5.16 2.67 -8.84
C LYS A 89 4.41 3.99 -8.99
N VAL A 90 3.11 4.05 -8.69
CA VAL A 90 2.33 5.30 -8.86
C VAL A 90 2.76 6.40 -7.89
N ILE A 91 3.16 6.05 -6.65
CA ILE A 91 3.67 7.03 -5.68
C ILE A 91 5.03 7.59 -6.14
N ARG A 92 5.87 6.76 -6.77
CA ARG A 92 7.13 7.17 -7.37
C ARG A 92 6.90 8.14 -8.52
N THR A 93 5.95 7.83 -9.40
CA THR A 93 5.54 8.74 -10.49
C THR A 93 5.07 10.09 -9.93
N PHE A 94 4.23 10.09 -8.89
CA PHE A 94 3.82 11.32 -8.20
C PHE A 94 5.01 12.07 -7.60
N PHE A 95 5.93 11.39 -6.92
CA PHE A 95 7.13 12.02 -6.37
C PHE A 95 7.97 12.70 -7.46
N LEU A 96 8.20 12.02 -8.59
CA LEU A 96 8.95 12.59 -9.71
C LEU A 96 8.25 13.81 -10.31
N LYS A 97 6.95 13.70 -10.57
CA LYS A 97 6.17 14.72 -11.27
C LYS A 97 5.86 15.94 -10.39
N ASP A 98 5.48 15.73 -9.14
CA ASP A 98 4.91 16.77 -8.26
C ASP A 98 5.89 17.26 -7.19
N VAL A 99 7.00 16.57 -6.97
CA VAL A 99 8.03 16.99 -5.99
C VAL A 99 9.36 17.32 -6.65
N VAL A 100 9.89 16.42 -7.48
CA VAL A 100 11.22 16.57 -8.09
C VAL A 100 11.18 17.61 -9.20
N ARG A 101 10.43 17.34 -10.27
CA ARG A 101 10.43 18.17 -11.50
C ARG A 101 10.06 19.65 -11.29
N PRO A 102 9.07 20.02 -10.46
CA PRO A 102 8.71 21.43 -10.26
C PRO A 102 9.83 22.26 -9.62
N SER A 103 10.81 21.59 -9.02
CA SER A 103 11.93 22.24 -8.34
C SER A 103 13.18 22.38 -9.23
N ILE A 104 13.15 21.86 -10.47
CA ILE A 104 14.26 21.89 -11.43
C ILE A 104 13.92 22.85 -12.58
N THR A 105 14.80 23.81 -12.83
CA THR A 105 14.70 24.71 -13.98
C THR A 105 14.83 23.91 -15.28
N ASN A 106 13.93 24.11 -16.25
CA ASN A 106 13.85 23.34 -17.51
C ASN A 106 13.68 21.83 -17.32
N GLY A 107 13.02 21.42 -16.24
CA GLY A 107 12.83 20.02 -15.86
C GLY A 107 12.04 19.14 -16.85
N GLU A 108 11.48 19.66 -17.93
CA GLU A 108 10.71 18.88 -18.92
C GLU A 108 11.60 17.99 -19.80
N HIS A 109 12.85 18.38 -20.08
CA HIS A 109 13.70 17.70 -21.07
C HIS A 109 14.82 16.82 -20.48
N ILE A 110 14.89 16.71 -19.15
CA ILE A 110 15.90 15.89 -18.48
C ILE A 110 15.35 14.51 -18.11
N SER A 111 16.25 13.51 -18.10
CA SER A 111 15.90 12.17 -17.63
C SER A 111 15.50 12.20 -16.14
N ASP A 112 14.64 11.28 -15.71
CA ASP A 112 14.26 11.18 -14.29
C ASP A 112 15.48 11.00 -13.39
N LYS A 113 16.47 10.23 -13.85
CA LYS A 113 17.74 10.01 -13.14
C LYS A 113 18.49 11.32 -12.90
N ASP A 114 18.62 12.15 -13.93
CA ASP A 114 19.31 13.44 -13.81
C ASP A 114 18.49 14.44 -12.97
N ALA A 115 17.16 14.43 -13.11
CA ALA A 115 16.27 15.24 -12.30
C ALA A 115 16.41 14.92 -10.80
N VAL A 116 16.43 13.64 -10.45
CA VAL A 116 16.62 13.16 -9.08
C VAL A 116 17.99 13.53 -8.54
N LEU A 117 19.06 13.37 -9.34
CA LEU A 117 20.41 13.74 -8.93
C LEU A 117 20.52 15.24 -8.65
N GLN A 118 19.99 16.08 -9.54
CA GLN A 118 19.97 17.53 -9.35
C GLN A 118 19.14 17.91 -8.12
N PHE A 119 17.96 17.31 -7.95
CA PHE A 119 17.07 17.57 -6.84
C PHE A 119 17.70 17.30 -5.48
N PHE A 120 18.29 16.12 -5.30
CA PHE A 120 19.01 15.79 -4.06
C PHE A 120 20.33 16.56 -3.91
N GLY A 121 20.87 17.09 -5.01
CA GLY A 121 22.00 18.02 -4.99
C GLY A 121 21.67 19.41 -4.44
N LYS A 122 20.40 19.82 -4.45
CA LYS A 122 19.98 21.15 -3.98
C LYS A 122 20.29 21.34 -2.50
N HIS A 123 20.80 22.54 -2.17
CA HIS A 123 21.31 22.85 -0.83
C HIS A 123 20.22 22.76 0.25
N ASP A 124 19.04 23.29 -0.02
CA ASP A 124 17.87 23.25 0.87
C ASP A 124 17.34 21.83 1.09
N VAL A 125 17.22 21.03 0.02
CA VAL A 125 16.85 19.61 0.10
C VAL A 125 17.85 18.83 0.94
N LYS A 126 19.15 19.02 0.69
CA LYS A 126 20.22 18.36 1.45
C LYS A 126 20.22 18.73 2.93
N ILE A 127 19.96 19.99 3.27
CA ILE A 127 19.82 20.43 4.66
C ILE A 127 18.66 19.72 5.34
N GLU A 128 17.47 19.70 4.73
CA GLU A 128 16.30 19.07 5.32
C GLU A 128 16.52 17.57 5.50
N LEU A 129 17.08 16.87 4.52
CA LEU A 129 17.40 15.44 4.63
C LEU A 129 18.45 15.16 5.71
N LYS A 130 19.50 15.98 5.84
CA LYS A 130 20.48 15.86 6.93
C LYS A 130 19.83 16.06 8.30
N LYS A 131 18.90 17.01 8.42
CA LYS A 131 18.12 17.23 9.64
C LYS A 131 17.29 15.99 9.98
N LEU A 132 16.58 15.42 9.01
CA LEU A 132 15.81 14.18 9.20
C LEU A 132 16.68 12.99 9.57
N LYS A 133 17.90 12.88 9.02
CA LYS A 133 18.89 11.87 9.45
C LYS A 133 19.31 12.10 10.90
N LYS A 134 19.65 13.34 11.26
CA LYS A 134 20.09 13.71 12.63
C LYS A 134 18.99 13.43 13.66
N THR A 135 17.72 13.69 13.31
CA THR A 135 16.57 13.40 14.17
C THR A 135 16.06 11.97 14.05
N LYS A 136 16.79 11.09 13.34
CA LYS A 136 16.47 9.66 13.14
C LYS A 136 15.08 9.41 12.54
N VAL A 137 14.60 10.34 11.71
CA VAL A 137 13.42 10.14 10.86
C VAL A 137 13.79 9.40 9.58
N ILE A 138 15.00 9.67 9.06
CA ILE A 138 15.63 8.86 8.01
C ILE A 138 16.67 7.95 8.65
N TYR A 139 16.59 6.66 8.37
CA TYR A 139 17.51 5.68 8.90
C TYR A 139 18.79 5.54 8.06
N ALA A 140 19.79 4.83 8.58
CA ALA A 140 21.07 4.66 7.89
C ALA A 140 20.90 3.93 6.55
N SER A 141 20.07 2.87 6.50
CA SER A 141 19.76 2.14 5.26
C SER A 141 19.12 3.06 4.21
N GLN A 142 18.07 3.79 4.60
CA GLN A 142 17.41 4.79 3.74
C GLN A 142 18.35 5.92 3.32
N TRP A 143 19.26 6.35 4.20
CA TRP A 143 20.26 7.35 3.84
C TRP A 143 21.21 6.85 2.75
N THR A 144 21.60 5.58 2.81
CA THR A 144 22.43 4.96 1.76
C THR A 144 21.70 4.85 0.43
N LEU A 145 20.36 4.69 0.43
CA LEU A 145 19.57 4.79 -0.79
C LEU A 145 19.57 6.22 -1.36
N LEU A 146 19.41 7.23 -0.50
CA LEU A 146 19.38 8.64 -0.90
C LEU A 146 20.74 9.18 -1.35
N TYR A 147 21.83 8.74 -0.72
CA TYR A 147 23.21 9.16 -0.97
C TYR A 147 24.14 7.95 -1.00
N PRO A 148 24.08 7.11 -2.05
CA PRO A 148 24.91 5.93 -2.16
C PRO A 148 26.37 6.31 -2.42
N ALA A 149 27.29 5.41 -2.08
CA ALA A 149 28.73 5.60 -2.31
C ALA A 149 29.08 5.77 -3.80
N SER A 150 28.27 5.20 -4.69
CA SER A 150 28.37 5.39 -6.15
C SER A 150 28.08 6.83 -6.60
N GLY A 151 27.48 7.66 -5.74
CA GLY A 151 27.01 9.01 -6.08
C GLY A 151 25.71 9.04 -6.89
N HIS A 152 25.18 7.89 -7.29
CA HIS A 152 23.98 7.79 -8.12
C HIS A 152 22.82 7.17 -7.37
N THR A 153 21.89 8.03 -6.95
CA THR A 153 20.63 7.66 -6.33
C THR A 153 19.70 7.00 -7.34
N ASP A 154 19.20 5.81 -7.00
CA ASP A 154 18.21 5.10 -7.80
C ASP A 154 16.86 5.14 -7.11
N VAL A 155 15.93 5.94 -7.66
CA VAL A 155 14.58 6.12 -7.12
C VAL A 155 13.72 4.86 -7.24
N GLU A 156 14.09 3.91 -8.12
CA GLU A 156 13.40 2.62 -8.23
C GLU A 156 13.53 1.79 -6.96
N THR A 157 14.63 1.97 -6.21
CA THR A 157 14.88 1.28 -4.94
C THR A 157 14.08 1.82 -3.75
N PHE A 158 13.33 2.91 -3.94
CA PHE A 158 12.62 3.54 -2.83
C PHE A 158 11.30 2.83 -2.56
N ASP A 159 11.15 2.35 -1.32
CA ASP A 159 9.89 1.79 -0.85
C ASP A 159 8.84 2.87 -0.57
N ILE A 160 7.59 2.45 -0.40
CA ILE A 160 6.48 3.36 -0.08
C ILE A 160 6.72 4.19 1.20
N THR A 161 7.48 3.69 2.18
CA THR A 161 7.72 4.46 3.43
C THR A 161 8.67 5.62 3.15
N LEU A 162 9.76 5.36 2.44
CA LEU A 162 10.71 6.38 2.05
C LEU A 162 10.04 7.40 1.13
N LEU A 163 9.32 6.96 0.09
CA LEU A 163 8.61 7.86 -0.83
C LEU A 163 7.62 8.78 -0.10
N VAL A 164 6.76 8.22 0.77
CA VAL A 164 5.78 9.02 1.54
C VAL A 164 6.48 10.01 2.48
N LEU A 165 7.59 9.61 3.09
CA LEU A 165 8.38 10.52 3.92
C LEU A 165 8.95 11.68 3.10
N LEU A 166 9.53 11.38 1.94
CA LEU A 166 10.11 12.38 1.04
C LEU A 166 9.04 13.36 0.54
N ILE A 167 7.90 12.86 0.07
CA ILE A 167 6.78 13.69 -0.36
C ILE A 167 6.34 14.61 0.79
N ARG A 168 6.11 14.06 1.99
CA ARG A 168 5.70 14.85 3.17
C ARG A 168 6.68 15.97 3.53
N LYS A 169 7.97 15.75 3.33
CA LYS A 169 9.02 16.68 3.78
C LYS A 169 9.54 17.62 2.71
N LEU A 170 9.38 17.25 1.44
CA LEU A 170 10.00 17.96 0.32
C LEU A 170 8.99 18.48 -0.71
N HIS A 171 7.72 18.09 -0.66
CA HIS A 171 6.71 18.65 -1.55
C HIS A 171 6.69 20.19 -1.47
N PRO A 172 6.62 20.93 -2.59
CA PRO A 172 6.62 22.39 -2.60
C PRO A 172 5.55 23.00 -1.68
N ASP A 173 4.35 22.43 -1.70
CA ASP A 173 3.20 22.85 -0.90
C ASP A 173 3.06 22.16 0.48
N LYS A 174 4.13 21.55 1.01
CA LYS A 174 4.07 20.73 2.25
C LYS A 174 3.46 21.41 3.48
N ALA A 175 3.47 22.74 3.55
CA ALA A 175 2.89 23.49 4.65
C ALA A 175 1.35 23.46 4.66
N ASN A 176 0.72 23.32 3.48
CA ASN A 176 -0.73 23.32 3.31
C ASN A 176 -1.30 21.89 3.19
N LEU A 177 -0.45 20.91 2.87
CA LEU A 177 -0.84 19.51 2.76
C LEU A 177 -1.17 18.87 4.11
N LYS A 178 -2.35 18.27 4.21
CA LYS A 178 -2.80 17.50 5.36
C LYS A 178 -2.50 16.02 5.14
N TRP A 179 -1.96 15.37 6.17
CA TRP A 179 -1.54 13.97 6.14
C TRP A 179 -2.41 13.07 7.02
N SER A 180 -3.68 13.43 7.16
CA SER A 180 -4.68 12.63 7.86
C SER A 180 -5.40 11.76 6.85
N ALA A 181 -5.58 10.47 7.16
CA ALA A 181 -6.43 9.65 6.32
C ALA A 181 -7.88 10.15 6.42
N PRO A 182 -8.59 10.34 5.29
CA PRO A 182 -10.03 10.57 5.33
C PRO A 182 -10.72 9.46 6.12
N GLN A 183 -11.72 9.81 6.92
CA GLN A 183 -12.62 8.81 7.49
C GLN A 183 -13.23 8.03 6.32
N LYS A 184 -13.20 6.69 6.45
CA LYS A 184 -13.55 5.69 5.43
C LYS A 184 -14.47 6.23 4.33
N ASN A 185 -14.03 6.08 3.08
CA ASN A 185 -14.79 5.94 1.82
C ASN A 185 -13.84 6.25 0.68
N ALA A 186 -13.35 5.23 -0.04
CA ALA A 186 -12.73 5.47 -1.34
C ALA A 186 -13.89 5.51 -2.34
N THR A 187 -14.35 6.71 -2.68
CA THR A 187 -15.25 6.86 -3.82
C THR A 187 -14.52 6.40 -5.08
N LEU A 188 -15.27 6.07 -6.14
CA LEU A 188 -14.79 5.56 -7.43
C LEU A 188 -13.47 6.20 -7.92
N PRO A 189 -12.72 5.52 -8.82
CA PRO A 189 -11.37 5.90 -9.26
C PRO A 189 -11.35 7.11 -10.20
N SER A 190 -12.03 8.20 -9.86
CA SER A 190 -11.85 9.48 -10.52
C SER A 190 -10.45 10.00 -10.17
N SER A 191 -9.69 10.40 -11.20
CA SER A 191 -8.40 11.04 -10.98
C SER A 191 -8.55 12.28 -10.09
N PRO A 192 -7.76 12.43 -9.02
CA PRO A 192 -7.85 13.57 -8.12
C PRO A 192 -7.59 14.87 -8.87
N GLN A 193 -8.40 15.89 -8.59
CA GLN A 193 -8.27 17.20 -9.23
C GLN A 193 -7.38 18.16 -8.42
N THR A 194 -6.98 17.76 -7.20
CA THR A 194 -6.17 18.57 -6.30
C THR A 194 -5.03 17.74 -5.74
N THR A 195 -3.89 18.39 -5.47
CA THR A 195 -2.74 17.75 -4.79
C THR A 195 -3.16 17.09 -3.48
N GLN A 196 -4.07 17.70 -2.70
CA GLN A 196 -4.58 17.07 -1.47
C GLN A 196 -5.30 15.75 -1.74
N GLY A 197 -6.08 15.65 -2.83
CA GLY A 197 -6.70 14.38 -3.21
C GLY A 197 -5.67 13.29 -3.55
N PHE A 198 -4.57 13.64 -4.23
CA PHE A 198 -3.45 12.71 -4.41
C PHE A 198 -2.86 12.28 -3.05
N ILE A 199 -2.58 13.22 -2.15
CA ILE A 199 -2.04 12.91 -0.81
C ILE A 199 -2.96 11.96 -0.03
N ASP A 200 -4.28 12.12 -0.13
CA ASP A 200 -5.24 11.25 0.54
C ASP A 200 -5.14 9.80 0.04
N HIS A 201 -5.00 9.58 -1.27
CA HIS A 201 -4.80 8.25 -1.86
C HIS A 201 -3.44 7.64 -1.50
N ILE A 202 -2.38 8.45 -1.50
CA ILE A 202 -1.04 8.04 -1.04
C ILE A 202 -1.09 7.58 0.43
N GLN A 203 -1.81 8.32 1.29
CA GLN A 203 -1.96 8.00 2.70
C GLN A 203 -2.79 6.72 2.91
N ARG A 204 -3.82 6.49 2.09
CA ARG A 204 -4.59 5.24 2.08
C ARG A 204 -3.70 4.04 1.73
N LEU A 205 -2.89 4.12 0.66
CA LEU A 205 -1.96 3.05 0.28
C LEU A 205 -0.95 2.75 1.39
N LYS A 206 -0.40 3.79 2.04
CA LYS A 206 0.47 3.61 3.20
C LYS A 206 -0.24 2.89 4.35
N ASN A 207 -1.51 3.20 4.61
CA ASN A 207 -2.27 2.54 5.66
C ASN A 207 -2.52 1.06 5.34
N VAL A 208 -2.87 0.74 4.09
CA VAL A 208 -3.01 -0.66 3.65
C VAL A 208 -1.66 -1.39 3.74
N ARG A 209 -0.55 -0.77 3.32
CA ARG A 209 0.79 -1.36 3.50
C ARG A 209 1.09 -1.64 4.97
N ASN A 210 0.79 -0.70 5.86
CA ASN A 210 0.98 -0.89 7.30
C ASN A 210 0.17 -2.06 7.83
N TYR A 211 -1.08 -2.21 7.38
CA TYR A 211 -1.93 -3.37 7.72
C TYR A 211 -1.26 -4.69 7.30
N ILE A 212 -0.77 -4.76 6.06
CA ILE A 212 -0.08 -5.94 5.51
C ILE A 212 1.19 -6.27 6.33
N GLN A 213 2.03 -5.25 6.59
CA GLN A 213 3.31 -5.41 7.27
C GLN A 213 3.16 -5.91 8.72
N HIS A 214 2.04 -5.60 9.38
CA HIS A 214 1.74 -6.05 10.72
C HIS A 214 0.96 -7.38 10.76
N SER A 215 0.71 -8.02 9.61
CA SER A 215 0.13 -9.37 9.57
C SER A 215 1.14 -10.38 10.07
N ALA A 216 0.89 -10.96 11.25
CA ALA A 216 1.79 -11.94 11.88
C ALA A 216 1.91 -13.25 11.09
N LYS A 217 0.89 -13.59 10.29
CA LYS A 217 0.81 -14.85 9.53
C LYS A 217 1.04 -14.67 8.04
N TYR A 218 1.20 -13.44 7.56
CA TYR A 218 1.26 -13.14 6.13
C TYR A 218 0.07 -13.74 5.35
N GLU A 219 -1.10 -13.70 6.00
CA GLU A 219 -2.37 -14.24 5.52
C GLU A 219 -3.49 -13.23 5.80
N ILE A 220 -4.57 -13.27 5.02
CA ILE A 220 -5.80 -12.52 5.28
C ILE A 220 -7.00 -13.48 5.33
N GLN A 221 -7.34 -13.90 6.55
CA GLN A 221 -8.44 -14.83 6.81
C GLN A 221 -9.81 -14.14 6.71
N ASP A 222 -9.89 -12.94 7.29
CA ASP A 222 -11.07 -12.09 7.34
C ASP A 222 -11.39 -11.52 5.96
N MET A 223 -12.51 -11.96 5.40
CA MET A 223 -12.97 -11.59 4.07
C MET A 223 -13.36 -10.11 3.99
N GLU A 224 -13.97 -9.54 5.03
CA GLU A 224 -14.32 -8.11 5.07
C GLU A 224 -13.06 -7.25 5.05
N LYS A 225 -12.03 -7.65 5.81
CA LYS A 225 -10.73 -6.97 5.78
C LYS A 225 -10.02 -7.11 4.45
N PHE A 226 -10.11 -8.27 3.79
CA PHE A 226 -9.58 -8.43 2.43
C PHE A 226 -10.26 -7.44 1.48
N TYR A 227 -11.59 -7.44 1.40
CA TYR A 227 -12.32 -6.55 0.49
C TYR A 227 -12.07 -5.08 0.80
N THR A 228 -12.13 -4.68 2.08
CA THR A 228 -11.89 -3.29 2.47
C THR A 228 -10.51 -2.82 2.03
N ASN A 229 -9.46 -3.60 2.29
CA ASN A 229 -8.10 -3.23 1.90
C ASN A 229 -7.90 -3.26 0.37
N TRP A 230 -8.49 -4.25 -0.29
CA TRP A 230 -8.46 -4.38 -1.75
C TRP A 230 -9.12 -3.18 -2.43
N GLU A 231 -10.33 -2.80 -2.03
CA GLU A 231 -11.08 -1.68 -2.60
C GLU A 231 -10.35 -0.35 -2.38
N ILE A 232 -9.85 -0.13 -1.16
CA ILE A 232 -9.07 1.07 -0.83
C ILE A 232 -7.81 1.14 -1.70
N ALA A 233 -7.06 0.04 -1.82
CA ALA A 233 -5.84 0.00 -2.61
C ALA A 233 -6.14 0.19 -4.10
N CYS A 234 -7.13 -0.53 -4.65
CA CYS A 234 -7.54 -0.48 -6.04
C CYS A 234 -7.98 0.94 -6.44
N ALA A 235 -8.91 1.54 -5.69
CA ALA A 235 -9.35 2.91 -5.96
C ALA A 235 -8.18 3.90 -5.88
N SER A 236 -7.24 3.70 -4.95
CA SER A 236 -6.09 4.59 -4.78
C SER A 236 -5.05 4.45 -5.90
N VAL A 237 -4.68 3.24 -6.31
CA VAL A 237 -3.71 3.10 -7.41
C VAL A 237 -4.29 3.61 -8.73
N LEU A 238 -5.58 3.38 -9.00
CA LEU A 238 -6.24 3.87 -10.20
C LEU A 238 -6.36 5.40 -10.20
N ALA A 239 -6.76 6.00 -9.07
CA ALA A 239 -6.81 7.46 -8.92
C ALA A 239 -5.42 8.11 -9.12
N LEU A 240 -4.36 7.44 -8.69
CA LEU A 240 -2.97 7.90 -8.89
C LEU A 240 -2.43 7.62 -10.31
N GLY A 241 -3.21 6.99 -11.19
CA GLY A 241 -2.87 6.79 -12.60
C GLY A 241 -2.28 5.42 -12.95
N ALA A 242 -2.51 4.39 -12.14
CA ALA A 242 -2.19 3.02 -12.54
C ALA A 242 -3.01 2.59 -13.78
N ASP A 243 -2.42 1.73 -14.61
CA ASP A 243 -3.14 1.12 -15.73
C ASP A 243 -4.24 0.18 -15.21
N PRO A 244 -5.52 0.38 -15.58
CA PRO A 244 -6.61 -0.53 -15.22
C PRO A 244 -6.31 -2.00 -15.56
N ASN A 245 -5.58 -2.27 -16.65
CA ASN A 245 -5.23 -3.63 -17.05
C ASN A 245 -4.23 -4.28 -16.07
N GLU A 246 -3.27 -3.52 -15.52
CA GLU A 246 -2.34 -4.02 -14.50
C GLU A 246 -3.08 -4.37 -13.21
N VAL A 247 -4.09 -3.57 -12.84
CA VAL A 247 -4.93 -3.79 -11.67
C VAL A 247 -5.85 -5.01 -11.85
N GLU A 248 -6.48 -5.14 -13.02
CA GLU A 248 -7.30 -6.30 -13.35
C GLU A 248 -6.47 -7.59 -13.39
N LYS A 249 -5.26 -7.53 -13.96
CA LYS A 249 -4.31 -8.64 -13.93
C LYS A 249 -3.99 -9.05 -12.49
N ALA A 250 -3.68 -8.09 -11.61
CA ALA A 250 -3.41 -8.36 -10.19
C ALA A 250 -4.60 -9.02 -9.48
N GLN A 251 -5.84 -8.67 -9.86
CA GLN A 251 -7.06 -9.27 -9.32
C GLN A 251 -7.18 -10.75 -9.71
N LYS A 252 -6.89 -11.07 -10.97
CA LYS A 252 -7.01 -12.41 -11.56
C LYS A 252 -5.80 -13.29 -11.25
N SER A 253 -4.67 -12.70 -10.85
CA SER A 253 -3.44 -13.45 -10.52
C SER A 253 -3.66 -14.51 -9.44
N ILE A 254 -3.09 -15.67 -9.69
CA ILE A 254 -2.82 -16.71 -8.70
C ILE A 254 -1.31 -16.76 -8.57
N PHE A 255 -0.80 -16.37 -7.41
CA PHE A 255 0.64 -16.33 -7.16
C PHE A 255 1.15 -17.74 -6.82
N SER A 256 2.26 -18.14 -7.42
CA SER A 256 2.98 -19.33 -6.98
C SER A 256 3.50 -19.15 -5.56
N ILE A 257 3.82 -20.26 -4.89
CA ILE A 257 4.43 -20.25 -3.54
C ILE A 257 5.72 -19.43 -3.54
N GLN A 258 6.53 -19.51 -4.61
CA GLN A 258 7.79 -18.77 -4.73
C GLN A 258 7.57 -17.26 -4.84
N GLU A 259 6.56 -16.82 -5.61
CA GLU A 259 6.21 -15.41 -5.70
C GLU A 259 5.68 -14.88 -4.36
N ILE A 260 4.87 -15.68 -3.66
CA ILE A 260 4.41 -15.36 -2.30
C ILE A 260 5.58 -15.20 -1.35
N ASP A 261 6.51 -16.16 -1.33
CA ASP A 261 7.69 -16.13 -0.46
C ASP A 261 8.56 -14.90 -0.74
N THR A 262 8.67 -14.51 -2.02
CA THR A 262 9.38 -13.29 -2.44
C THR A 262 8.72 -12.05 -1.86
N ILE A 263 7.40 -11.89 -2.04
CA ILE A 263 6.60 -10.79 -1.47
C ILE A 263 6.75 -10.75 0.05
N VAL A 264 6.65 -11.90 0.73
CA VAL A 264 6.79 -11.99 2.19
C VAL A 264 8.19 -11.59 2.64
N CYS A 265 9.24 -12.01 1.93
CA CYS A 265 10.62 -11.63 2.21
C CYS A 265 10.83 -10.11 2.10
N GLU A 266 10.28 -9.46 1.08
CA GLU A 266 10.35 -8.01 0.90
C GLU A 266 9.64 -7.24 2.01
N ILE A 267 8.46 -7.72 2.41
CA ILE A 267 7.72 -7.13 3.53
C ILE A 267 8.49 -7.30 4.84
N ARG A 268 9.06 -8.49 5.05
CA ARG A 268 9.83 -8.80 6.26
C ARG A 268 11.11 -7.99 6.34
N SER A 269 11.87 -7.85 5.25
CA SER A 269 13.10 -7.03 5.24
C SER A 269 12.78 -5.57 5.55
N SER A 270 11.73 -5.01 4.95
CA SER A 270 11.23 -3.66 5.27
C SER A 270 10.80 -3.55 6.74
N ALA A 271 10.19 -4.58 7.33
CA ALA A 271 9.76 -4.58 8.72
C ALA A 271 10.92 -4.72 9.72
N GLU A 272 11.90 -5.58 9.43
CA GLU A 272 13.07 -5.78 10.27
C GLU A 272 13.95 -4.55 10.33
N ASP A 273 14.17 -3.87 9.20
CA ASP A 273 14.87 -2.60 9.16
C ASP A 273 14.18 -1.59 10.09
N ASN A 274 12.86 -1.43 9.95
CA ASN A 274 12.07 -0.56 10.81
C ASN A 274 12.16 -0.95 12.31
N LYS A 275 12.14 -2.25 12.65
CA LYS A 275 12.18 -2.75 14.04
C LYS A 275 13.56 -2.61 14.67
N ARG A 276 14.63 -2.99 13.95
CA ARG A 276 16.02 -2.77 14.40
C ARG A 276 16.26 -1.30 14.69
N HIS A 277 15.67 -0.40 13.91
CA HIS A 277 15.80 1.03 14.12
C HIS A 277 14.96 1.57 15.29
N PHE A 278 13.77 1.01 15.56
CA PHE A 278 12.96 1.35 16.72
C PHE A 278 13.66 0.96 18.05
N ASN A 279 14.21 -0.25 18.12
CA ASN A 279 14.95 -0.72 19.32
C ASN A 279 16.16 0.18 19.61
N ASN A 280 16.93 0.54 18.58
CA ASN A 280 18.04 1.51 18.68
C ASN A 280 17.61 2.92 19.15
N ARG A 281 16.31 3.26 19.09
CA ARG A 281 15.79 4.52 19.65
C ARG A 281 15.54 4.40 21.15
N PHE A 282 15.07 3.24 21.63
CA PHE A 282 14.84 2.96 23.04
C PHE A 282 16.16 2.83 23.81
N ASP A 283 17.12 2.06 23.29
CA ASP A 283 18.43 1.89 23.94
C ASP A 283 19.15 3.23 24.14
N ARG A 284 19.00 4.16 23.19
CA ARG A 284 19.57 5.51 23.33
C ARG A 284 18.77 6.42 24.26
N LEU A 285 17.47 6.21 24.40
CA LEU A 285 16.66 6.93 25.39
C LEU A 285 17.05 6.48 26.79
N GLU A 286 17.24 5.18 27.00
CA GLU A 286 17.74 4.63 28.26
C GLU A 286 19.13 5.18 28.59
N LEU A 287 20.06 5.18 27.64
CA LEU A 287 21.39 5.80 27.82
C LEU A 287 21.33 7.30 28.16
N LEU A 288 20.39 8.05 27.57
CA LEU A 288 20.18 9.47 27.90
C LEU A 288 19.57 9.64 29.29
N ILE A 289 18.63 8.79 29.68
CA ILE A 289 18.06 8.77 31.03
C ILE A 289 19.15 8.45 32.06
N PHE A 290 19.96 7.41 31.82
CA PHE A 290 21.09 7.07 32.70
C PHE A 290 22.12 8.20 32.79
N SER A 291 22.41 8.89 31.68
CA SER A 291 23.32 10.04 31.66
C SER A 291 22.78 11.23 32.46
N VAL A 292 21.49 11.57 32.30
CA VAL A 292 20.83 12.64 33.06
C VAL A 292 20.75 12.29 34.55
N CYS A 293 20.41 11.04 34.88
CA CYS A 293 20.41 10.57 36.27
C CYS A 293 21.80 10.62 36.89
N ALA A 294 22.86 10.23 36.16
CA ALA A 294 24.24 10.33 36.64
C ALA A 294 24.65 11.78 36.91
N ILE A 295 24.29 12.73 36.03
CA ILE A 295 24.56 14.16 36.23
C ILE A 295 23.83 14.69 37.48
N LEU A 296 22.55 14.34 37.66
CA LEU A 296 21.78 14.74 38.84
C LEU A 296 22.33 14.15 40.14
N ILE A 297 22.83 12.90 40.11
CA ILE A 297 23.50 12.27 41.25
C ILE A 297 24.81 13.00 41.59
N VAL A 298 25.62 13.35 40.59
CA VAL A 298 26.88 14.10 40.79
C VAL A 298 26.60 15.49 41.37
N LEU A 299 25.57 16.18 40.88
CA LEU A 299 25.15 17.49 41.42
C LEU A 299 24.67 17.37 42.87
N ALA A 300 23.85 16.36 43.18
CA ALA A 300 23.37 16.12 44.55
C ALA A 300 24.48 15.73 45.54
N ILE A 301 25.53 15.05 45.06
CA ILE A 301 26.72 14.73 45.88
C ILE A 301 27.58 15.98 46.10
N ASN A 302 27.70 16.87 45.11
CA ASN A 302 28.45 18.12 45.25
C ASN A 302 27.74 19.12 46.17
N ASP A 303 26.41 19.21 46.13
CA ASP A 303 25.64 20.08 47.05
C ASP A 303 25.80 19.63 48.51
N LYS A 304 25.92 18.33 48.79
CA LYS A 304 26.18 17.79 50.13
C LYS A 304 27.59 18.03 50.66
N LYS A 305 28.53 18.50 49.83
CA LYS A 305 29.89 18.89 50.26
C LYS A 305 30.00 20.35 50.70
N TRP A 306 28.94 21.14 50.53
CA TRP A 306 28.89 22.58 50.85
C TRP A 306 27.94 22.92 52.02
N ILE A 307 27.47 21.92 52.77
CA ILE A 307 26.75 22.04 54.05
C ILE A 307 27.61 21.39 55.13
#